data_AF-A0A968T6Q6-F1
#
_entry.id   AF-A0A968T6Q6-F1
#
_cell.length_a   1.000
_cell.length_b   1.000
_cell.length_c   1.000
_cell.angle_alpha   90.00
_cell.angle_beta   90.00
_cell.angle_gamma   90.00
#
_symmetry.space_group_name_H-M   'P 1'
#
loop_
_entity.id
_entity.type
_entity.pdbx_description
1 polymer ?
#
loop_
_entity_poly.entity_id
_entity_poly.type
_entity_poly.pdbx_seq_one_letter_code
_entity_poly.pdbx_strand_id
1 'polypeptide(L)'
;MNEYFAEFIGTMLLILLGNGVVANVNLNKTFGNAGGWIVITLGWGLAVFTGVVVAGPYSGAHLNPAVTLGFSIAGLFPWGKAAFFVVSQFTGAAMGAFLVWLFYQHHFNSTQEPGSIKACFCTGPAIRKPANNFICEFIGTFVLIFVIFYIQGAKLEATGLS
;
A
#
# COMPACT_ATOMS: atom_id res chain seq x y z
N MET A 1 -11.47 -11.01 -15.22
CA MET A 1 -10.78 -11.22 -13.94
C MET A 1 -11.81 -11.12 -12.83
N ASN A 2 -11.78 -11.99 -11.81
CA ASN A 2 -12.68 -11.83 -10.65
C ASN A 2 -12.13 -10.74 -9.71
N GLU A 3 -12.99 -10.19 -8.84
CA GLU A 3 -12.64 -9.07 -7.95
C GLU A 3 -11.48 -9.42 -6.98
N TYR A 4 -11.45 -10.65 -6.45
CA TYR A 4 -10.41 -11.10 -5.53
C TYR A 4 -9.03 -11.23 -6.20
N PHE A 5 -8.98 -11.75 -7.42
CA PHE A 5 -7.73 -11.85 -8.18
C PHE A 5 -7.27 -10.46 -8.65
N ALA A 6 -8.20 -9.55 -8.93
CA ALA A 6 -7.86 -8.16 -9.21
C ALA A 6 -7.18 -7.48 -8.02
N GLU A 7 -7.71 -7.66 -6.80
CA GLU A 7 -7.11 -7.18 -5.56
C GLU A 7 -5.73 -7.81 -5.32
N PHE A 8 -5.61 -9.12 -5.54
CA PHE A 8 -4.31 -9.82 -5.46
C PHE A 8 -3.27 -9.21 -6.41
N ILE A 9 -3.59 -9.09 -7.70
CA ILE A 9 -2.66 -8.55 -8.71
C ILE A 9 -2.36 -7.08 -8.46
N GLY A 10 -3.38 -6.27 -8.15
CA GLY A 10 -3.22 -4.85 -7.87
C GLY A 10 -2.32 -4.61 -6.66
N THR A 11 -2.54 -5.32 -5.55
CA THR A 11 -1.69 -5.19 -4.36
C THR A 11 -0.29 -5.78 -4.58
N MET A 12 -0.16 -6.86 -5.37
CA MET A 12 1.14 -7.39 -5.77
C MET A 12 1.96 -6.34 -6.53
N LEU A 13 1.36 -5.65 -7.51
CA LEU A 13 2.03 -4.61 -8.28
C LEU A 13 2.35 -3.38 -7.42
N LEU A 14 1.42 -2.96 -6.57
CA LEU A 14 1.62 -1.89 -5.59
C LEU A 14 2.86 -2.15 -4.73
N ILE A 15 2.97 -3.35 -4.15
CA ILE A 15 4.10 -3.70 -3.28
C ILE A 15 5.38 -3.95 -4.08
N LEU A 16 5.30 -4.60 -5.24
CA LEU A 16 6.46 -4.84 -6.11
C LEU A 16 7.14 -3.52 -6.49
N LEU A 17 6.36 -2.52 -6.89
CA LEU A 17 6.87 -1.22 -7.33
C LEU A 17 7.24 -0.32 -6.14
N GLY A 18 6.36 -0.24 -5.13
CA GLY A 18 6.56 0.58 -3.94
C GLY A 18 7.77 0.13 -3.10
N ASN A 19 7.83 -1.15 -2.74
CA ASN A 19 8.99 -1.69 -2.04
C ASN A 19 10.21 -1.82 -2.97
N GLY A 20 10.00 -2.01 -4.27
CA GLY A 20 11.07 -2.01 -5.27
C GLY A 20 11.84 -0.69 -5.33
N VAL A 21 11.16 0.46 -5.26
CA VAL A 21 11.85 1.76 -5.20
C VAL A 21 12.57 1.97 -3.87
N VAL A 22 12.01 1.49 -2.76
CA VAL A 22 12.69 1.53 -1.45
C VAL A 22 13.96 0.67 -1.48
N ALA A 23 13.89 -0.54 -2.02
CA ALA A 23 15.04 -1.42 -2.21
C ALA A 23 16.10 -0.78 -3.11
N ASN A 24 15.68 -0.15 -4.22
CA ASN A 24 16.59 0.55 -5.12
C ASN A 24 17.32 1.71 -4.43
N VAL A 25 16.66 2.44 -3.52
CA VAL A 25 17.26 3.61 -2.86
C VAL A 25 18.09 3.24 -1.64
N ASN A 26 17.67 2.22 -0.87
CA ASN A 26 18.26 1.92 0.44
C ASN A 26 19.27 0.77 0.44
N LEU A 27 19.22 -0.16 -0.52
CA LEU A 27 20.17 -1.28 -0.57
C LEU A 27 21.48 -0.84 -1.22
N ASN A 28 22.57 -1.44 -0.75
CA ASN A 28 23.90 -1.15 -1.27
C ASN A 28 24.06 -1.65 -2.71
N LYS A 29 24.92 -0.95 -3.46
CA LYS A 29 25.34 -1.29 -4.83
C LYS A 29 24.21 -1.29 -5.87
N THR A 30 23.02 -0.80 -5.53
CA THR A 30 22.02 -0.43 -6.54
C THR A 30 22.45 0.86 -7.20
N PHE A 31 22.06 1.07 -8.46
CA PHE A 31 22.35 2.34 -9.14
C PHE A 31 21.51 3.51 -8.63
N GLY A 32 20.38 3.23 -7.96
CA GLY A 32 19.56 4.24 -7.30
C GLY A 32 19.94 4.51 -5.85
N ASN A 33 21.01 3.89 -5.32
CA ASN A 33 21.39 4.02 -3.92
C ASN A 33 21.59 5.49 -3.54
N ALA A 34 21.07 5.88 -2.38
CA ALA A 34 21.10 7.27 -1.90
C ALA A 34 20.39 8.29 -2.83
N GLY A 35 19.46 7.83 -3.68
CA GLY A 35 18.60 8.71 -4.50
C GLY A 35 17.63 9.60 -3.69
N GLY A 36 17.50 9.34 -2.39
CA GLY A 36 16.78 10.20 -1.45
C GLY A 36 15.27 10.01 -1.41
N TRP A 37 14.63 10.72 -0.49
CA TRP A 37 13.22 10.53 -0.15
C TRP A 37 12.25 10.82 -1.30
N ILE A 38 12.59 11.78 -2.18
CA ILE A 38 11.73 12.17 -3.31
C ILE A 38 11.53 11.03 -4.32
N VAL A 39 12.55 10.20 -4.55
CA VAL A 39 12.46 9.06 -5.46
C VAL A 39 11.51 8.00 -4.88
N ILE A 40 11.59 7.79 -3.56
CA ILE A 40 10.72 6.86 -2.85
C ILE A 40 9.26 7.33 -2.92
N THR A 41 8.97 8.60 -2.58
CA THR A 41 7.58 9.08 -2.56
C THR A 41 6.95 9.14 -3.94
N LEU A 42 7.69 9.57 -4.97
CA LEU A 42 7.21 9.54 -6.34
C LEU A 42 6.98 8.10 -6.82
N GLY A 43 7.92 7.19 -6.55
CA GLY A 43 7.78 5.77 -6.92
C GLY A 43 6.58 5.10 -6.26
N TRP A 44 6.30 5.39 -4.99
CA TRP A 44 5.09 4.92 -4.31
C TRP A 44 3.80 5.49 -4.91
N GLY A 45 3.78 6.79 -5.26
CA GLY A 45 2.64 7.39 -5.94
C GLY A 45 2.31 6.70 -7.27
N LEU A 46 3.35 6.41 -8.07
CA LEU A 46 3.20 5.65 -9.31
C LEU A 46 2.81 4.19 -9.08
N ALA A 47 3.32 3.55 -8.02
CA ALA A 47 2.93 2.19 -7.65
C ALA A 47 1.42 2.08 -7.32
N VAL A 48 0.89 3.04 -6.55
CA VAL A 48 -0.55 3.15 -6.29
C VAL A 48 -1.32 3.35 -7.59
N PHE A 49 -0.89 4.28 -8.44
CA PHE A 49 -1.54 4.50 -9.74
C PHE A 49 -1.59 3.22 -10.58
N THR A 50 -0.47 2.49 -10.72
CA THR A 50 -0.43 1.23 -11.46
C THR A 50 -1.39 0.19 -10.89
N GLY A 51 -1.40 0.00 -9.56
CA GLY A 51 -2.33 -0.92 -8.91
C GLY A 51 -3.78 -0.56 -9.20
N VAL A 52 -4.14 0.72 -9.07
CA VAL A 52 -5.50 1.23 -9.31
C VAL A 52 -5.92 1.05 -10.77
N VAL A 53 -5.06 1.36 -11.73
CA VAL A 53 -5.35 1.18 -13.17
C VAL A 53 -5.64 -0.28 -13.51
N VAL A 54 -4.88 -1.22 -12.91
CA VAL A 54 -5.03 -2.66 -13.19
C VAL A 54 -6.26 -3.26 -12.50
N ALA A 55 -6.48 -2.94 -11.22
CA ALA A 55 -7.53 -3.57 -10.42
C ALA A 55 -8.88 -2.85 -10.50
N GLY A 56 -8.87 -1.55 -10.80
CA GLY A 56 -10.04 -0.65 -10.74
C GLY A 56 -11.25 -1.16 -11.53
N PRO A 57 -11.10 -1.54 -12.81
CA PRO A 57 -12.22 -2.04 -13.63
C PRO A 57 -12.88 -3.32 -13.12
N TYR A 58 -12.26 -4.05 -12.19
CA TYR A 58 -12.70 -5.37 -11.77
C TYR A 58 -13.09 -5.47 -10.28
N SER A 59 -12.51 -4.63 -9.43
CA SER A 59 -12.67 -4.71 -7.96
C SER A 59 -13.02 -3.38 -7.30
N GLY A 60 -12.93 -2.26 -8.03
CA GLY A 60 -12.90 -0.92 -7.43
C GLY A 60 -11.53 -0.52 -6.87
N ALA A 61 -10.53 -1.40 -6.94
CA ALA A 61 -9.15 -1.18 -6.50
C ALA A 61 -9.07 -0.67 -5.05
N HIS A 62 -9.54 -1.47 -4.10
CA HIS A 62 -9.34 -1.17 -2.69
C HIS A 62 -7.85 -1.23 -2.34
N LEU A 63 -7.19 -2.33 -2.72
CA LEU A 63 -5.76 -2.63 -2.59
C LEU A 63 -5.18 -2.50 -1.18
N ASN A 64 -6.02 -2.19 -0.20
CA ASN A 64 -5.69 -1.77 1.14
C ASN A 64 -6.84 -2.19 2.10
N PRO A 65 -6.52 -2.88 3.20
CA PRO A 65 -7.52 -3.26 4.20
C PRO A 65 -8.27 -2.08 4.82
N ALA A 66 -7.59 -0.95 5.08
CA ALA A 66 -8.22 0.24 5.64
C ALA A 66 -9.25 0.87 4.68
N VAL A 67 -8.96 0.86 3.38
CA VAL A 67 -9.93 1.28 2.34
C VAL A 67 -11.10 0.32 2.32
N THR A 68 -10.86 -0.99 2.29
CA THR A 68 -11.93 -2.00 2.29
C THR A 68 -12.85 -1.86 3.50
N LEU A 69 -12.28 -1.67 4.69
CA LEU A 69 -13.04 -1.44 5.91
C LEU A 69 -13.79 -0.11 5.88
N GLY A 70 -13.14 0.98 5.44
CA GLY A 70 -13.77 2.29 5.31
C GLY A 70 -15.01 2.26 4.41
N PHE A 71 -14.91 1.59 3.27
CA PHE A 71 -16.02 1.39 2.34
C PHE A 71 -17.14 0.53 2.94
N SER A 72 -16.77 -0.51 3.70
CA SER A 72 -17.75 -1.37 4.37
C SER A 72 -18.51 -0.62 5.47
N ILE A 73 -17.80 0.20 6.26
CA ILE A 73 -18.40 1.05 7.31
C ILE A 73 -19.33 2.10 6.70
N ALA A 74 -18.96 2.68 5.56
CA ALA A 74 -19.78 3.66 4.85
C ALA A 74 -20.97 3.05 4.08
N GLY A 75 -21.18 1.73 4.14
CA GLY A 75 -22.24 1.04 3.40
C GLY A 75 -22.02 0.96 1.89
N LEU A 76 -20.81 1.27 1.41
CA LEU A 76 -20.43 1.26 0.00
C LEU A 76 -19.88 -0.09 -0.46
N PHE A 77 -19.57 -1.00 0.47
CA PHE A 77 -19.06 -2.33 0.16
C PHE A 77 -19.64 -3.41 1.08
N PRO A 78 -19.99 -4.61 0.56
CA PRO A 78 -20.59 -5.65 1.39
C PRO A 78 -19.60 -6.23 2.41
N TRP A 79 -19.96 -6.19 3.70
CA TRP A 79 -19.17 -6.77 4.80
C TRP A 79 -18.80 -8.24 4.58
N GLY A 80 -19.68 -9.03 3.96
CA GLY A 80 -19.43 -10.45 3.67
C GLY A 80 -18.27 -10.70 2.70
N LYS A 81 -17.88 -9.69 1.91
CA LYS A 81 -16.73 -9.77 0.98
C LYS A 81 -15.44 -9.21 1.58
N ALA A 82 -15.52 -8.38 2.62
CA ALA A 82 -14.39 -7.61 3.15
C ALA A 82 -13.24 -8.51 3.58
N ALA A 83 -13.52 -9.60 4.31
CA ALA A 83 -12.49 -10.53 4.76
C ALA A 83 -11.72 -11.17 3.58
N PHE A 84 -12.43 -11.55 2.51
CA PHE A 84 -11.80 -12.16 1.33
C PHE A 84 -10.98 -11.16 0.51
N PHE A 85 -11.40 -9.89 0.44
CA PHE A 85 -10.59 -8.81 -0.14
C PHE A 85 -9.30 -8.63 0.65
N VAL A 86 -9.39 -8.57 1.97
CA VAL A 86 -8.23 -8.44 2.86
C VAL A 86 -7.26 -9.61 2.67
N VAL A 87 -7.75 -10.86 2.62
CA VAL A 87 -6.90 -12.03 2.33
C VAL A 87 -6.22 -11.93 0.96
N SER A 88 -6.96 -11.46 -0.07
CA SER A 88 -6.41 -11.28 -1.42
C SER A 88 -5.31 -10.21 -1.45
N GLN A 89 -5.51 -9.10 -0.74
CA GLN A 89 -4.53 -8.02 -0.59
C GLN A 89 -3.28 -8.51 0.14
N PHE A 90 -3.42 -9.22 1.27
CA PHE A 90 -2.28 -9.73 2.02
C PHE A 90 -1.46 -10.76 1.22
N THR A 91 -2.13 -11.66 0.50
CA THR A 91 -1.44 -12.64 -0.36
C THR A 91 -0.77 -11.97 -1.56
N GLY A 92 -1.40 -10.96 -2.16
CA GLY A 92 -0.81 -10.13 -3.20
C GLY A 92 0.42 -9.37 -2.70
N ALA A 93 0.32 -8.74 -1.54
CA ALA A 93 1.42 -8.04 -0.89
C ALA A 93 2.61 -8.96 -0.59
N ALA A 94 2.34 -10.16 -0.07
CA ALA A 94 3.36 -11.16 0.20
C ALA A 94 4.09 -11.59 -1.09
N MET A 95 3.34 -11.81 -2.18
CA MET A 95 3.93 -12.11 -3.49
C MET A 95 4.76 -10.94 -4.02
N GLY A 96 4.26 -9.71 -3.94
CA GLY A 96 5.01 -8.52 -4.35
C GLY A 96 6.32 -8.36 -3.58
N ALA A 97 6.28 -8.55 -2.27
CA ALA A 97 7.47 -8.50 -1.41
C ALA A 97 8.48 -9.61 -1.75
N PHE A 98 8.00 -10.84 -2.01
CA PHE A 98 8.85 -11.93 -2.46
C PHE A 98 9.55 -11.61 -3.78
N LEU A 99 8.83 -11.02 -4.74
CA LEU A 99 9.39 -10.61 -6.02
C LEU A 99 10.43 -9.48 -5.87
N VAL A 100 10.23 -8.53 -4.95
CA VAL A 100 11.26 -7.52 -4.62
C VAL A 100 12.52 -8.18 -4.07
N TRP A 101 12.36 -9.12 -3.12
CA TRP A 101 13.49 -9.87 -2.60
C TRP A 101 14.23 -10.63 -3.70
N LEU A 102 13.51 -11.30 -4.60
CA LEU A 102 14.08 -12.04 -5.72
C LEU A 102 14.84 -11.11 -6.68
N PHE A 103 14.26 -9.95 -7.03
CA PHE A 103 14.87 -8.98 -7.94
C PHE A 103 16.15 -8.36 -7.36
N TYR A 104 16.16 -8.06 -6.06
CA TYR A 104 17.27 -7.41 -5.38
C TYR A 104 18.15 -8.37 -4.55
N GLN A 105 18.05 -9.69 -4.75
CA GLN A 105 18.65 -10.70 -3.86
C GLN A 105 20.14 -10.44 -3.59
N HIS A 106 20.92 -10.12 -4.62
CA HIS A 106 22.35 -9.83 -4.46
C HIS A 106 22.64 -8.52 -3.73
N HIS A 107 21.76 -7.51 -3.87
CA HIS A 107 21.85 -6.24 -3.15
C HIS A 107 21.49 -6.41 -1.68
N PHE A 108 20.48 -7.22 -1.37
CA PHE A 108 20.16 -7.63 -0.01
C PHE A 108 21.36 -8.32 0.65
N ASN A 109 21.96 -9.32 -0.03
CA ASN A 109 23.14 -10.03 0.48
C ASN A 109 24.38 -9.12 0.64
N SER A 110 24.45 -8.02 -0.11
CA SER A 110 25.55 -7.04 -0.04
C SER A 110 25.32 -5.92 0.97
N THR A 111 24.13 -5.84 1.57
CA THR A 111 23.75 -4.80 2.54
C THR A 111 23.84 -5.39 3.94
N GLN A 112 24.60 -4.75 4.84
CA GLN A 112 24.81 -5.23 6.21
C GLN A 112 23.96 -4.46 7.23
N GLU A 113 23.39 -3.32 6.83
CA GLU A 113 22.62 -2.43 7.71
C GLU A 113 21.18 -2.98 7.85
N PRO A 114 20.75 -3.44 9.03
CA PRO A 114 19.45 -4.08 9.20
C PRO A 114 18.27 -3.13 8.96
N GLY A 115 18.43 -1.83 9.23
CA GLY A 115 17.43 -0.78 8.99
C GLY A 115 17.07 -0.66 7.50
N SER A 116 18.06 -0.60 6.61
CA SER A 116 17.91 -0.52 5.16
C SER A 116 17.18 -1.74 4.62
N ILE A 117 17.54 -2.94 5.10
CA ILE A 117 16.86 -4.18 4.72
C ILE A 117 15.41 -4.14 5.21
N LYS A 118 15.19 -3.82 6.49
CA LYS A 118 13.87 -3.80 7.11
C LYS A 118 12.93 -2.78 6.46
N ALA A 119 13.46 -1.62 6.09
CA ALA A 119 12.70 -0.56 5.42
C ALA A 119 12.09 -1.02 4.08
N CYS A 120 12.69 -2.02 3.42
CA CYS A 120 12.17 -2.57 2.16
C CYS A 120 10.90 -3.42 2.35
N PHE A 121 10.52 -3.75 3.59
CA PHE A 121 9.39 -4.66 3.86
C PHE A 121 8.38 -4.10 4.84
N CYS A 122 8.78 -3.19 5.72
CA CYS A 122 7.88 -2.56 6.68
C CYS A 122 8.33 -1.14 7.03
N THR A 123 7.38 -0.32 7.47
CA THR A 123 7.65 1.00 8.02
C THR A 123 8.09 0.90 9.48
N GLY A 124 8.96 1.82 9.88
CA GLY A 124 9.42 1.95 11.26
C GLY A 124 9.48 3.42 11.63
N PRO A 125 9.17 3.78 12.88
CA PRO A 125 9.19 5.17 13.27
C PRO A 125 10.62 5.67 13.48
N ALA A 126 10.92 6.87 12.98
CA ALA A 126 12.20 7.53 13.24
C ALA A 126 12.41 7.82 14.73
N ILE A 127 11.34 8.20 15.44
CA ILE A 127 11.33 8.38 16.89
C ILE A 127 10.18 7.55 17.47
N ARG A 128 10.48 6.66 18.42
CA ARG A 128 9.49 5.74 19.00
C ARG A 128 8.69 6.40 20.12
N LYS A 129 7.53 6.98 19.79
CA LYS A 129 6.53 7.50 20.74
C LYS A 129 5.13 6.97 20.38
N PRO A 130 4.70 5.81 20.91
CA PRO A 130 3.54 5.08 20.42
C PRO A 130 2.27 5.91 20.20
N ALA A 131 1.93 6.82 21.12
CA ALA A 131 0.78 7.70 20.98
C ALA A 131 0.90 8.67 19.80
N ASN A 132 2.02 9.40 19.68
CA ASN A 132 2.27 10.33 18.56
C ASN A 132 2.32 9.58 17.23
N ASN A 133 2.96 8.40 17.22
CA ASN A 133 3.10 7.59 16.02
C ASN A 133 1.73 7.08 15.54
N PHE A 134 0.85 6.69 16.47
CA PHE A 134 -0.53 6.35 16.15
C PHE A 134 -1.29 7.55 15.53
N ILE A 135 -1.15 8.74 16.11
CA ILE A 135 -1.77 9.96 15.56
C ILE A 135 -1.29 10.23 14.14
N CYS A 136 0.01 10.07 13.86
CA CYS A 136 0.56 10.23 12.51
C CYS A 136 -0.06 9.26 11.50
N GLU A 137 -0.14 7.97 11.83
CA GLU A 137 -0.76 6.95 10.97
C GLU A 137 -2.26 7.20 10.76
N PHE A 138 -2.96 7.62 11.82
CA PHE A 138 -4.37 7.98 11.76
C PHE A 138 -4.62 9.14 10.80
N ILE A 139 -3.86 10.24 10.93
CA ILE A 139 -4.00 11.42 10.06
C ILE A 139 -3.68 11.05 8.60
N GLY A 140 -2.59 10.32 8.36
CA GLY A 140 -2.20 9.90 7.00
C GLY A 140 -3.27 9.02 6.35
N THR A 141 -3.79 8.03 7.08
CA THR A 141 -4.84 7.14 6.61
C THR A 141 -6.16 7.88 6.40
N PHE A 142 -6.51 8.83 7.28
CA PHE A 142 -7.69 9.67 7.10
C PHE A 142 -7.62 10.47 5.80
N VAL A 143 -6.49 11.13 5.51
CA VAL A 143 -6.32 11.89 4.26
C VAL A 143 -6.44 10.98 3.04
N LEU A 144 -5.82 9.78 3.07
CA LEU A 144 -5.94 8.79 2.00
C LEU A 144 -7.40 8.40 1.75
N ILE A 145 -8.11 7.99 2.80
CA ILE A 145 -9.51 7.55 2.68
C ILE A 145 -10.38 8.73 2.22
N PHE A 146 -10.22 9.91 2.81
CA PHE A 146 -10.98 11.11 2.43
C PHE A 146 -10.86 11.43 0.93
N VAL A 147 -9.65 11.39 0.39
CA VAL A 147 -9.42 11.64 -1.05
C VAL A 147 -10.05 10.55 -1.92
N ILE A 148 -9.96 9.27 -1.52
CA ILE A 148 -10.60 8.16 -2.25
C ILE A 148 -12.12 8.36 -2.30
N PHE A 149 -12.76 8.64 -1.17
CA PHE A 149 -14.19 8.91 -1.11
C PHE A 149 -14.59 10.12 -1.96
N TYR A 150 -13.78 11.18 -1.95
CA TYR A 150 -14.01 12.36 -2.79
C TYR A 150 -13.97 12.02 -4.29
N ILE A 151 -12.96 11.27 -4.74
CA ILE A 151 -12.82 10.85 -6.15
C ILE A 151 -13.96 9.92 -6.57
N GLN A 152 -14.42 9.04 -5.68
CA GLN A 152 -15.50 8.11 -5.96
C GLN A 152 -16.90 8.76 -6.00
N GLY A 153 -16.99 10.07 -5.77
CA GLY A 153 -18.23 10.83 -5.85
C GLY A 153 -19.12 10.66 -4.63
N ALA A 154 -18.55 10.53 -3.42
CA ALA A 154 -19.32 10.32 -2.19
C ALA A 154 -20.37 11.43 -1.96
N LYS A 155 -21.65 11.05 -1.99
CA LYS A 155 -22.73 11.77 -1.32
C LYS A 155 -22.79 11.27 0.12
N LEU A 156 -22.34 12.09 1.07
CA LEU A 156 -22.59 11.85 2.49
C LEU A 156 -24.06 12.19 2.76
N GLU A 157 -24.96 11.21 2.58
CA GLU A 157 -26.31 11.36 3.12
C GLU A 157 -26.26 11.10 4.62
N ALA A 158 -26.33 12.18 5.39
CA ALA A 158 -26.55 12.12 6.83
C ALA A 158 -27.93 11.50 7.08
N THR A 159 -27.97 10.20 7.29
CA THR A 159 -29.18 9.47 7.69
C THR A 159 -29.50 9.87 9.13
N GLY A 160 -30.55 10.69 9.31
CA GLY A 160 -31.12 10.93 10.65
C GLY A 160 -31.62 12.34 10.99
N LEU A 161 -31.66 13.29 10.05
CA LEU A 161 -32.35 14.57 10.27
C LEU A 161 -33.39 14.80 9.15
N SER A 162 -34.55 14.16 9.33
CA SER A 162 -35.81 14.51 8.67
C SER A 162 -36.90 14.55 9.72
#